data_AF-A0A2G2MWD3-F1
#
_entry.id   AF-A0A2G2MWD3-F1
#
_cell.length_a   1.000
_cell.length_b   1.000
_cell.length_c   1.000
_cell.angle_alpha   90.00
_cell.angle_beta   90.00
_cell.angle_gamma   90.00
#
_symmetry.space_group_name_H-M   'P 1'
#
loop_
_entity.id
_entity.type
_entity.pdbx_description
1 polymer ?
#
loop_
_entity_poly.entity_id
_entity_poly.type
_entity_poly.pdbx_seq_one_letter_code
_entity_poly.pdbx_strand_id
1 'polypeptide(L)'
;MLELGISQAQTQFTKLLTKTVVIVDKKSHIKKAVIMPYEEYMLLIKIKKMLVEDNTDNGIFDQFAGLLESDFKTDDEKYNKIVD
;
A
#
# COMPACT_ATOMS: atom_id res chain seq x y z
N MET A 1 11.10 13.48 -3.12
CA MET A 1 9.72 13.42 -2.60
C MET A 1 9.63 14.39 -1.42
N LEU A 2 8.67 15.32 -1.42
CA LEU A 2 8.56 16.34 -0.38
C LEU A 2 7.87 15.76 0.85
N GLU A 3 8.42 15.95 2.05
CA GLU A 3 7.78 15.53 3.30
C GLU A 3 7.23 16.75 4.04
N LEU A 4 5.94 16.71 4.40
CA LEU A 4 5.26 17.78 5.10
C LEU A 4 4.58 17.28 6.37
N GLY A 5 4.61 18.11 7.42
CA GLY A 5 3.75 17.87 8.57
C GLY A 5 2.27 18.11 8.23
N ILE A 6 1.37 17.49 8.99
CA ILE A 6 -0.08 17.63 8.81
C ILE A 6 -0.52 19.10 8.69
N SER A 7 -0.07 19.96 9.62
CA SER A 7 -0.43 21.39 9.59
C SER A 7 0.10 22.11 8.34
N GLN A 8 1.32 21.78 7.88
CA GLN A 8 1.89 22.36 6.67
C GLN A 8 1.14 21.91 5.41
N ALA A 9 0.74 20.63 5.39
CA ALA A 9 -0.05 20.06 4.31
C ALA A 9 -1.44 20.71 4.20
N GLN A 10 -2.07 21.01 5.34
CA GLN A 10 -3.35 21.72 5.38
C GLN A 10 -3.23 23.15 4.84
N THR A 11 -2.25 23.92 5.27
CA THR A 11 -2.06 25.31 4.81
C THR A 11 -1.77 25.41 3.31
N GLN A 12 -1.07 24.42 2.75
CA GLN A 12 -0.59 24.46 1.36
C GLN A 12 -1.36 23.54 0.42
N PHE A 13 -2.48 22.95 0.86
CA PHE A 13 -3.15 21.84 0.19
C PHE A 13 -3.30 22.01 -1.33
N THR A 14 -3.82 23.15 -1.80
CA THR A 14 -4.02 23.42 -3.22
C THR A 14 -2.73 23.38 -4.04
N LYS A 15 -1.59 23.79 -3.46
CA LYS A 15 -0.27 23.76 -4.10
C LYS A 15 0.33 22.35 -4.15
N LEU A 16 -0.20 21.42 -3.38
CA LEU A 16 0.28 20.03 -3.27
C LEU A 16 -0.42 19.10 -4.26
N LEU A 17 -1.60 19.46 -4.77
CA LEU A 17 -2.40 18.59 -5.66
C LEU A 17 -1.66 18.21 -6.96
N THR A 18 -0.72 19.03 -7.41
CA THR A 18 0.06 18.79 -8.63
C THR A 18 1.43 18.17 -8.36
N LYS A 19 1.72 17.77 -7.11
CA LYS A 19 3.04 17.29 -6.70
C LYS A 19 2.92 16.02 -5.87
N THR A 20 3.96 15.19 -5.93
CA THR A 20 4.05 14.00 -5.08
C THR A 20 4.66 14.35 -3.72
N VAL A 21 3.84 14.22 -2.68
CA VAL A 21 4.12 14.70 -1.32
C VAL A 21 3.71 13.66 -0.30
N VAL A 22 4.54 13.45 0.72
CA VAL A 22 4.23 12.58 1.86
C VAL A 22 3.90 13.41 3.07
N ILE A 23 2.77 13.09 3.69
CA ILE A 23 2.30 13.71 4.91
C ILE A 23 2.75 12.84 6.07
N VAL A 24 3.58 13.41 6.93
CA VAL A 24 4.09 12.77 8.14
C VAL A 24 3.46 13.40 9.38
N ASP A 25 3.15 12.56 10.37
CA ASP A 25 2.91 13.05 11.71
C ASP A 25 4.24 13.37 12.37
N LYS A 26 4.53 14.67 12.54
CA LYS A 26 5.80 15.12 13.12
C LYS A 26 5.98 14.69 14.58
N LYS A 27 4.91 14.36 15.31
CA LYS A 27 5.02 13.94 16.72
C LYS A 27 5.47 12.49 16.85
N SER A 28 4.97 11.62 15.97
CA SER A 28 5.24 10.19 16.00
C SER A 28 6.25 9.73 14.93
N HIS A 29 6.64 10.63 14.02
CA HIS A 29 7.41 10.34 12.81
C HIS A 29 6.79 9.25 11.91
N ILE A 30 5.48 9.02 12.04
CA ILE A 30 4.75 8.03 11.24
C ILE A 30 4.25 8.68 9.95
N LYS A 31 4.49 8.01 8.82
CA LYS A 31 3.92 8.37 7.52
C LYS A 31 2.41 8.12 7.56
N LYS A 32 1.60 9.16 7.34
CA LYS A 32 0.13 9.07 7.41
C LYS A 32 -0.54 9.00 6.06
N ALA A 33 -0.05 9.76 5.08
CA ALA A 33 -0.68 9.81 3.76
C ALA A 33 0.32 10.20 2.67
N VAL A 34 -0.05 9.92 1.43
CA VAL A 34 0.66 10.36 0.23
C VAL A 34 -0.35 11.05 -0.67
N ILE A 35 0.01 12.24 -1.16
CA ILE A 35 -0.70 12.93 -2.24
C ILE A 35 0.16 12.76 -3.48
N MET A 36 -0.45 12.37 -4.60
CA MET A 36 0.25 12.25 -5.88
C MET A 36 -0.72 12.57 -7.04
N PRO A 37 -0.20 13.04 -8.19
CA PRO A 37 -1.01 13.23 -9.39
C PRO A 37 -1.65 11.91 -9.85
N TYR A 38 -2.87 12.00 -10.36
CA TYR A 38 -3.62 10.82 -10.80
C TYR A 38 -2.88 10.01 -11.89
N GLU A 39 -2.19 10.67 -12.81
CA GLU A 39 -1.42 10.03 -13.87
C GLU A 39 -0.28 9.16 -13.31
N GLU A 40 0.47 9.67 -12.33
CA GLU A 40 1.52 8.92 -11.65
C GLU A 40 0.95 7.73 -10.88
N TYR A 41 -0.19 7.91 -10.21
CA TYR A 41 -0.90 6.82 -9.53
C TYR A 41 -1.30 5.72 -10.52
N MET A 42 -1.89 6.09 -11.66
CA MET A 42 -2.31 5.13 -12.68
C MET A 42 -1.14 4.38 -13.30
N LEU A 43 0.01 5.05 -13.47
CA LEU A 43 1.24 4.40 -13.91
C LEU A 43 1.74 3.35 -12.90
N LEU A 44 1.70 3.65 -11.60
CA LEU A 44 2.04 2.68 -10.55
C LEU A 44 1.09 1.48 -10.54
N ILE A 45 -0.22 1.71 -10.72
CA ILE A 45 -1.19 0.61 -10.81
C ILE A 45 -0.92 -0.28 -12.03
N LYS A 46 -0.58 0.31 -13.18
CA LYS A 46 -0.21 -0.45 -14.39
C LYS A 46 1.07 -1.25 -14.19
N ILE A 47 2.11 -0.64 -13.62
CA ILE A 47 3.37 -1.33 -13.29
C ILE A 47 3.10 -2.47 -12.33
N LYS A 48 2.28 -2.26 -11.28
CA LYS A 48 1.89 -3.32 -10.36
C LYS A 48 1.22 -4.49 -11.09
N LYS A 49 0.27 -4.20 -11.98
CA LYS A 49 -0.40 -5.24 -12.77
C LYS A 49 0.56 -6.00 -13.68
N MET A 50 1.43 -5.29 -14.38
CA MET A 50 2.48 -5.90 -15.22
C MET A 50 3.43 -6.77 -14.42
N LEU A 51 3.88 -6.31 -13.26
CA LEU A 51 4.72 -7.10 -12.35
C LEU A 51 3.97 -8.33 -11.81
N VAL A 52 2.68 -8.23 -11.52
CA VAL A 52 1.87 -9.37 -11.07
C VAL A 52 1.63 -10.37 -12.21
N GLU A 53 1.47 -9.91 -13.45
CA GLU A 53 1.30 -10.75 -14.63
C GLU A 53 2.64 -11.40 -15.06
N ASP A 54 3.77 -10.74 -14.89
CA ASP A 54 5.11 -11.29 -15.16
C ASP A 54 5.60 -12.23 -14.04
N ASN A 55 5.08 -12.12 -12.81
CA ASN A 55 5.43 -13.00 -11.68
C ASN A 55 4.63 -14.31 -11.69
N THR A 56 4.57 -14.97 -12.85
CA THR A 56 4.25 -16.40 -12.91
C THR A 56 5.46 -17.27 -12.52
N ASP A 57 6.60 -16.68 -12.13
CA ASP A 57 7.76 -17.42 -11.65
C ASP A 57 8.48 -16.70 -10.50
N ASN A 58 8.35 -17.29 -9.30
CA ASN A 58 9.31 -17.27 -8.19
C ASN A 58 9.63 -15.94 -7.48
N GLY A 59 8.75 -15.59 -6.54
CA GLY A 59 9.15 -15.19 -5.19
C GLY A 59 9.71 -13.78 -5.00
N ILE A 60 9.59 -13.29 -3.76
CA ILE A 60 10.05 -11.98 -3.28
C ILE A 60 9.06 -10.86 -3.62
N PHE A 61 7.91 -10.81 -2.96
CA PHE A 61 7.42 -9.64 -2.22
C PHE A 61 6.18 -10.05 -1.40
N ASP A 62 6.41 -11.01 -0.50
CA ASP A 62 5.38 -11.62 0.34
C ASP A 62 5.22 -10.88 1.67
N GLN A 63 4.96 -9.57 1.62
CA GLN A 63 4.69 -8.78 2.83
C GLN A 63 3.22 -8.44 3.05
N PHE A 64 2.29 -8.97 2.24
CA PHE A 64 0.86 -8.90 2.57
C PHE A 64 0.05 -9.97 1.82
N ALA A 65 -0.09 -11.14 2.45
CA ALA A 65 -1.30 -11.94 2.58
C ALA A 65 -0.90 -13.21 3.35
N GLY A 66 -1.70 -13.67 4.31
CA GLY A 66 -1.49 -14.98 4.89
C GLY A 66 -1.56 -16.02 3.78
N LEU A 67 -0.39 -16.49 3.33
CA LEU A 67 -0.27 -17.70 2.55
C LEU A 67 -0.65 -18.83 3.50
N LEU A 68 -1.89 -19.29 3.37
CA LEU A 68 -2.30 -20.53 3.98
C LEU A 68 -1.52 -21.61 3.26
N GLU A 69 -0.47 -22.10 3.92
CA GLU A 69 0.15 -23.36 3.55
C GLU A 69 -0.98 -24.38 3.33
N SER A 70 -1.00 -25.00 2.15
CA SER A 70 -2.06 -25.92 1.71
C SER A 70 -2.25 -27.14 2.63
N ASP A 71 -1.34 -27.32 3.57
CA ASP A 71 -1.21 -28.36 4.58
C ASP A 71 -1.51 -27.87 6.00
N PHE A 72 -1.92 -26.61 6.16
CA PHE A 72 -2.36 -26.06 7.45
C PHE A 72 -3.64 -26.73 7.93
N LYS A 73 -3.55 -27.42 9.08
CA LYS A 73 -4.69 -28.00 9.80
C LYS A 73 -4.93 -27.21 11.08
N THR A 74 -6.18 -26.81 11.31
CA THR A 74 -6.60 -26.13 12.53
C THR A 74 -7.94 -26.68 13.03
N ASP A 75 -8.11 -26.68 14.35
CA ASP A 75 -9.33 -27.13 15.02
C ASP A 75 -10.37 -26.00 15.18
N ASP A 76 -10.15 -24.84 14.56
CA ASP A 76 -11.07 -23.70 14.61
C ASP A 76 -12.26 -23.91 13.64
N GLU A 77 -13.44 -24.20 14.22
CA GLU A 77 -14.69 -24.40 13.48
C GLU A 77 -15.09 -23.20 12.60
N LYS A 78 -14.79 -21.96 13.00
CA LYS A 78 -15.14 -20.77 12.20
C LYS A 78 -14.26 -20.68 10.97
N TYR A 79 -12.98 -20.99 11.12
CA TYR A 79 -12.04 -21.03 10.02
C TYR A 79 -12.40 -22.15 9.03
N ASN A 80 -12.68 -23.36 9.53
CA ASN A 80 -13.04 -24.51 8.69
C ASN A 80 -14.32 -24.27 7.87
N LYS A 81 -15.30 -23.54 8.39
CA LYS A 81 -16.52 -23.14 7.65
C LYS A 81 -16.30 -22.17 6.48
N ILE A 82 -15.20 -21.42 6.49
CA ILE A 82 -14.88 -20.43 5.44
C ILE A 82 -14.06 -21.08 4.32
N VAL A 83 -13.31 -22.13 4.65
CA VAL A 83 -12.41 -22.83 3.72
C VAL A 83 -13.10 -24.00 3.01
N ASP A 84 -14.11 -24.63 3.61
CA ASP A 84 -14.99 -25.64 2.96
C ASP A 84 -15.81 -25.09 1.78
#